data_AF-A0A4P9X9Q3-F1
#
_entry.id   AF-A0A4P9X9Q3-F1
#
_cell.length_a   1.000
_cell.length_b   1.000
_cell.length_c   1.000
_cell.angle_alpha   90.00
_cell.angle_beta   90.00
_cell.angle_gamma   90.00
#
_symmetry.space_group_name_H-M   'P 1'
#
loop_
_entity.id
_entity.type
_entity.pdbx_description
1 polymer ?
#
loop_
_entity_poly.entity_id
_entity_poly.type
_entity_poly.pdbx_seq_one_letter_code
_entity_poly.pdbx_strand_id
1 'polypeptide(L)'
;MFRCFRAPSWACRAVGASAGMHASGDLTARGAAGTGAVPVVLVRHLQAHRMMMPQDRSAGRTIVVNHRSVSRAWWELRTVLDESNVRDQFMRQQRFESRGDRRRRERREWEWRLVRRHIAEQIRAAEAYNERYQVALQNYVDI
;
A
#
# COMPACT_ATOMS: atom_id res chain seq x y z
N MET A 1 -11.06 -19.00 -48.17
CA MET A 1 -11.98 -17.99 -47.58
C MET A 1 -11.25 -17.25 -46.47
N PHE A 2 -10.73 -16.06 -46.77
CA PHE A 2 -9.98 -15.24 -45.81
C PHE A 2 -10.94 -14.38 -44.98
N ARG A 3 -10.86 -14.46 -43.65
CA ARG A 3 -11.57 -13.54 -42.75
C ARG A 3 -10.62 -12.44 -42.27
N CYS A 4 -10.95 -11.22 -42.64
CA CYS A 4 -10.28 -9.99 -42.20
C CYS A 4 -10.39 -9.81 -40.68
N PHE A 5 -9.26 -9.63 -40.01
CA PHE A 5 -9.20 -9.19 -38.62
C PHE A 5 -9.39 -7.68 -38.54
N ARG A 6 -10.44 -7.24 -37.84
CA ARG A 6 -10.75 -5.84 -37.54
C ARG A 6 -9.96 -5.44 -36.29
N ALA A 7 -8.96 -4.56 -36.44
CA ALA A 7 -8.19 -4.03 -35.33
C ALA A 7 -9.00 -3.03 -34.48
N PRO A 8 -8.83 -2.98 -33.15
CA PRO A 8 -9.50 -2.00 -32.30
C PRO A 8 -8.72 -0.67 -32.20
N SER A 9 -9.49 0.43 -32.15
CA SER A 9 -9.15 1.80 -32.53
C SER A 9 -8.91 2.80 -31.37
N TRP A 10 -8.19 2.42 -30.32
CA TRP A 10 -7.98 3.29 -29.15
C TRP A 10 -6.49 3.50 -28.88
N ALA A 11 -5.83 4.04 -29.90
CA ALA A 11 -4.57 4.75 -29.79
C ALA A 11 -4.87 6.24 -29.95
N CYS A 12 -5.09 6.96 -28.85
CA CYS A 12 -5.00 8.42 -28.82
C CYS A 12 -4.35 8.87 -27.51
N ARG A 13 -3.17 9.47 -27.69
CA ARG A 13 -2.38 10.24 -26.73
C ARG A 13 -3.21 11.37 -26.10
N ALA A 14 -2.88 11.72 -24.86
CA ALA A 14 -2.86 13.10 -24.42
C ALA A 14 -1.61 13.36 -23.57
N VAL A 15 -0.73 14.20 -24.12
CA VAL A 15 0.43 14.83 -23.50
C VAL A 15 0.02 16.26 -23.18
N GLY A 16 0.35 16.75 -22.00
CA GLY A 16 0.15 18.15 -21.57
C GLY A 16 -0.13 18.19 -20.06
N ALA A 17 0.35 19.15 -19.27
CA ALA A 17 1.11 20.35 -19.55
C ALA A 17 1.83 20.80 -18.27
N SER A 18 2.88 21.58 -18.48
CA SER A 18 3.69 22.30 -17.51
C SER A 18 2.97 23.49 -16.85
N ALA A 19 3.23 23.71 -15.56
CA ALA A 19 3.25 25.00 -14.87
C ALA A 19 3.95 24.73 -13.52
N GLY A 20 5.07 25.35 -13.14
CA GLY A 20 5.35 26.78 -13.15
C GLY A 20 4.85 27.37 -11.83
N MET A 21 5.76 27.73 -10.91
CA MET A 21 5.73 29.02 -10.20
C MET A 21 6.82 29.10 -9.12
N HIS A 22 7.54 30.21 -9.22
CA HIS A 22 8.57 30.72 -8.33
C HIS A 22 8.02 31.09 -6.96
N ALA A 23 8.83 30.93 -5.92
CA ALA A 23 8.73 31.73 -4.71
C ALA A 23 10.14 32.15 -4.28
N SER A 24 10.44 33.41 -4.60
CA SER A 24 11.55 34.19 -4.07
C SER A 24 11.28 34.52 -2.60
N GLY A 25 12.31 34.45 -1.75
CA GLY A 25 12.22 34.78 -0.34
C GLY A 25 13.53 35.39 0.16
N ASP A 26 13.63 36.70 -0.06
CA ASP A 26 14.36 37.77 0.65
C ASP A 26 15.54 37.44 1.57
N LEU A 27 16.70 37.93 1.12
CA LEU A 27 17.86 38.27 1.91
C LEU A 27 17.56 39.50 2.77
N THR A 28 17.67 39.38 4.09
CA THR A 28 17.92 40.53 4.97
C THR A 28 19.22 40.32 5.73
N ALA A 29 20.22 41.10 5.33
CA ALA A 29 21.47 41.29 6.03
C ALA A 29 21.26 42.25 7.22
N ARG A 30 21.71 41.85 8.40
CA ARG A 30 22.02 42.77 9.50
C ARG A 30 23.34 42.32 10.12
N GLY A 31 24.36 43.17 9.96
CA GLY A 31 25.69 42.94 10.50
C GLY A 31 25.76 43.19 12.01
N ALA A 32 26.74 42.55 12.63
CA ALA A 32 27.39 43.04 13.83
C ALA A 32 28.83 42.51 13.81
N ALA A 33 29.78 43.44 13.79
CA ALA A 33 31.20 43.16 14.00
C ALA A 33 31.42 42.73 15.46
N GLY A 34 32.23 41.68 15.65
CA GLY A 34 32.66 41.19 16.94
C GLY A 34 33.93 40.36 16.77
N THR A 35 35.08 41.02 16.79
CA THR A 35 36.38 40.40 16.98
C THR A 35 36.43 39.79 18.38
N GLY A 36 36.46 38.46 18.47
CA GLY A 36 36.58 37.79 19.76
C GLY A 36 36.60 36.28 19.64
N ALA A 37 37.78 35.73 19.88
CA ALA A 37 38.04 34.35 20.26
C ALA A 37 37.67 33.24 19.25
N VAL A 38 38.70 32.58 18.76
CA VAL A 38 38.63 31.26 18.14
C VAL A 38 38.49 30.21 19.26
N PRO A 39 37.35 29.52 19.42
CA PRO A 39 37.37 28.18 19.98
C PRO A 39 37.62 27.19 18.83
N VAL A 40 38.89 26.77 18.70
CA VAL A 40 39.20 25.47 18.11
C VAL A 40 38.68 24.44 19.11
N VAL A 41 37.39 24.11 19.02
CA VAL A 41 36.79 22.99 19.73
C VAL A 41 36.07 22.15 18.69
N LEU A 42 36.80 21.13 18.21
CA LEU A 42 36.25 19.83 17.81
C LEU A 42 34.99 19.84 16.93
N VAL A 43 35.10 20.41 15.72
CA VAL A 43 34.26 19.95 14.59
C VAL A 43 34.98 18.80 13.88
N ARG A 44 35.18 17.69 14.60
CA ARG A 44 35.52 16.40 14.00
C ARG A 44 34.36 15.45 14.32
N HIS A 45 33.71 14.97 13.25
CA HIS A 45 32.73 13.87 13.25
C HIS A 45 31.27 14.15 13.61
N LEU A 46 30.63 15.10 12.91
CA LEU A 46 29.25 14.90 12.45
C LEU A 46 29.21 14.57 10.94
N GLN A 47 30.22 13.82 10.48
CA GLN A 47 30.13 12.98 9.28
C GLN A 47 29.54 11.61 9.63
N ALA A 48 28.64 11.54 10.62
CA ALA A 48 27.90 10.33 10.95
C ALA A 48 26.79 10.16 9.91
N HIS A 49 27.09 9.37 8.89
CA HIS A 49 26.15 8.73 7.98
C HIS A 49 25.34 9.63 7.04
N ARG A 50 26.03 10.36 6.16
CA ARG A 50 25.53 10.54 4.78
C ARG A 50 25.77 9.26 3.95
N MET A 51 25.60 8.10 4.58
CA MET A 51 25.53 6.85 3.84
C MET A 51 24.21 6.93 3.09
N MET A 52 24.25 6.92 1.76
CA MET A 52 23.08 6.57 0.98
C MET A 52 22.57 5.27 1.59
N MET A 53 21.48 5.33 2.34
CA MET A 53 20.77 4.14 2.75
C MET A 53 20.51 3.42 1.43
N PRO A 54 21.00 2.17 1.27
CA PRO A 54 20.68 1.43 0.07
C PRO A 54 19.17 1.52 -0.09
N GLN A 55 18.70 1.92 -1.27
CA GLN A 55 17.28 1.81 -1.61
C GLN A 55 16.99 0.32 -1.69
N ASP A 56 16.89 -0.29 -0.52
CA ASP A 56 16.67 -1.70 -0.37
C ASP A 56 15.28 -1.93 -0.93
N ARG A 57 15.24 -2.77 -1.98
CA ARG A 57 14.01 -3.24 -2.61
C ARG A 57 13.05 -3.91 -1.60
N SER A 58 13.47 -4.05 -0.34
CA SER A 58 12.76 -4.62 0.79
C SER A 58 12.19 -3.60 1.79
N ALA A 59 12.31 -2.27 1.59
CA ALA A 59 11.88 -1.27 2.59
C ALA A 59 10.44 -1.50 3.11
N GLY A 60 9.51 -1.95 2.26
CA GLY A 60 8.12 -2.27 2.64
C GLY A 60 7.90 -3.63 3.31
N ARG A 61 8.93 -4.44 3.55
CA ARG A 61 8.86 -5.79 4.12
C ARG A 61 9.89 -6.01 5.24
N THR A 62 10.31 -4.92 5.87
CA THR A 62 11.22 -4.94 7.02
C THR A 62 10.49 -4.43 8.24
N ILE A 63 10.72 -5.07 9.39
CA ILE A 63 10.15 -4.66 10.68
C ILE A 63 11.28 -4.53 11.67
N VAL A 64 11.31 -3.40 12.38
CA VAL A 64 12.28 -3.16 13.44
C VAL A 64 11.89 -4.00 14.65
N VAL A 65 12.79 -4.90 15.04
CA VAL A 65 12.54 -5.81 16.16
C VAL A 65 12.91 -5.13 17.47
N ASN A 66 11.94 -4.95 18.36
CA ASN A 66 12.22 -4.56 19.74
C ASN A 66 12.72 -5.78 20.54
N HIS A 67 13.81 -5.62 21.30
CA HIS A 67 14.50 -6.71 22.03
C HIS A 67 13.61 -7.56 22.94
N ARG A 68 12.42 -7.08 23.33
CA ARG A 68 11.53 -7.74 24.30
C ARG A 68 10.49 -8.68 23.68
N SER A 69 10.27 -8.68 22.37
CA SER A 69 9.20 -9.50 21.75
C SER A 69 9.42 -9.85 20.28
N VAL A 70 10.45 -10.67 20.00
CA VAL A 70 10.74 -11.19 18.66
C VAL A 70 9.51 -11.86 18.02
N SER A 71 8.74 -12.62 18.79
CA SER A 71 7.54 -13.31 18.30
C SER A 71 6.48 -12.33 17.78
N ARG A 72 6.30 -11.17 18.43
CA ARG A 72 5.35 -10.15 17.98
C ARG A 72 5.79 -9.54 16.66
N ALA A 73 7.07 -9.17 16.55
CA ALA A 73 7.63 -8.64 15.31
C ALA A 73 7.50 -9.66 14.16
N TRP A 74 7.62 -10.96 14.43
CA TRP A 74 7.38 -12.00 13.44
C TRP A 74 5.92 -12.05 12.98
N TRP A 75 4.95 -11.96 13.90
CA TRP A 75 3.52 -11.92 13.54
C TRP A 75 3.18 -10.68 12.73
N GLU A 76 3.70 -9.51 13.11
CA GLU A 76 3.55 -8.27 12.34
C GLU A 76 4.19 -8.41 10.94
N LEU A 77 5.32 -9.09 10.83
CA LEU A 77 5.96 -9.31 9.52
C LEU A 77 5.10 -10.24 8.67
N ARG A 78 4.54 -11.28 9.29
CA ARG A 78 3.64 -12.21 8.61
C ARG A 78 2.40 -11.50 8.08
N THR A 79 1.76 -10.62 8.85
CA THR A 79 0.58 -9.86 8.37
C THR A 79 0.96 -8.97 7.19
N VAL A 80 2.09 -8.28 7.25
CA VAL A 80 2.60 -7.46 6.13
C VAL A 80 2.84 -8.29 4.87
N LEU A 81 3.40 -9.50 5.01
CA LEU A 81 3.64 -10.41 3.88
C LEU A 81 2.34 -10.98 3.28
N ASP A 82 1.35 -11.26 4.14
CA ASP A 82 0.04 -11.75 3.73
C ASP A 82 -0.76 -10.63 3.02
N GLU A 83 -0.77 -9.41 3.54
CA GLU A 83 -1.41 -8.24 2.91
C GLU A 83 -0.80 -7.89 1.54
N SER A 84 0.51 -7.99 1.41
CA SER A 84 1.22 -7.76 0.14
C SER A 84 1.12 -8.92 -0.85
N ASN A 85 0.44 -10.02 -0.49
CA ASN A 85 0.24 -11.23 -1.31
C ASN A 85 1.55 -11.83 -1.85
N VAL A 86 2.66 -11.65 -1.13
CA VAL A 86 4.01 -12.04 -1.61
C VAL A 86 4.12 -13.53 -1.78
N ARG A 87 3.56 -14.28 -0.83
CA ARG A 87 3.56 -15.74 -0.85
C ARG A 87 2.84 -16.27 -2.09
N ASP A 88 1.66 -15.74 -2.39
CA ASP A 88 0.89 -16.14 -3.57
C ASP A 88 1.61 -15.80 -4.87
N GLN A 89 2.22 -14.61 -4.95
CA GLN A 89 3.04 -14.23 -6.11
C GLN A 89 4.21 -15.19 -6.31
N PHE A 90 4.93 -15.52 -5.24
CA PHE A 90 6.06 -16.44 -5.29
C PHE A 90 5.62 -17.84 -5.73
N MET A 91 4.53 -18.37 -5.15
CA MET A 91 3.98 -19.68 -5.53
C MET A 91 3.55 -19.70 -7.00
N ARG A 92 2.98 -18.61 -7.52
CA ARG A 92 2.63 -18.47 -8.94
C ARG A 92 3.85 -18.40 -9.86
N GLN A 93 5.00 -17.93 -9.37
CA GLN A 93 6.25 -17.88 -10.14
C GLN A 93 6.99 -19.22 -10.19
N GLN A 94 6.70 -20.15 -9.27
CA GLN A 94 7.36 -21.47 -9.24
C GLN A 94 7.11 -22.32 -10.49
N ARG A 95 6.02 -22.05 -11.22
CA ARG A 95 5.66 -22.76 -12.44
C ARG A 95 5.30 -21.76 -13.52
N PHE A 96 5.67 -22.06 -14.77
CA PHE A 96 5.22 -21.27 -15.90
C PHE A 96 3.70 -21.45 -16.09
N GLU A 97 2.97 -20.34 -16.02
CA GLU A 97 1.54 -20.27 -16.35
C GLU A 97 1.37 -19.62 -17.73
N SER A 98 0.68 -20.29 -18.65
CA SER A 98 0.34 -19.72 -19.95
C SER A 98 -0.52 -18.45 -19.77
N ARG A 99 -0.37 -17.47 -20.68
CA ARG A 99 -1.19 -16.24 -20.66
C ARG A 99 -2.70 -16.53 -20.70
N GLY A 100 -3.11 -17.62 -21.37
CA GLY A 100 -4.51 -18.03 -21.44
C GLY A 100 -5.04 -18.53 -20.09
N ASP A 101 -4.27 -19.38 -19.42
CA ASP A 101 -4.65 -19.93 -18.11
C ASP A 101 -4.65 -18.87 -17.02
N ARG A 102 -3.66 -17.97 -17.05
CA ARG A 102 -3.62 -16.79 -16.18
C ARG A 102 -4.91 -15.96 -16.27
N ARG A 103 -5.37 -15.65 -17.49
CA ARG A 103 -6.63 -14.90 -17.69
C ARG A 103 -7.85 -15.66 -17.17
N ARG A 104 -7.91 -16.98 -17.38
CA ARG A 104 -9.02 -17.83 -16.88
C ARG A 104 -9.04 -17.87 -15.35
N ARG A 105 -7.87 -17.92 -14.71
CA ARG A 105 -7.74 -17.87 -13.25
C ARG A 105 -8.14 -16.50 -12.71
N GLU A 106 -7.60 -15.42 -13.25
CA GLU A 106 -7.93 -14.04 -12.84
C GLU A 106 -9.43 -13.76 -12.97
N ARG A 107 -10.08 -14.26 -14.04
CA ARG A 107 -11.53 -14.19 -14.21
C ARG A 107 -12.29 -14.92 -13.10
N ARG A 108 -11.94 -16.18 -12.83
CA ARG A 108 -12.55 -16.98 -11.74
C ARG A 108 -12.33 -16.33 -10.37
N GLU A 109 -11.14 -15.83 -10.10
CA GLU A 109 -10.83 -15.10 -8.85
C GLU A 109 -11.66 -13.82 -8.72
N TRP A 110 -11.93 -13.12 -9.83
CA TRP A 110 -12.79 -11.96 -9.84
C TRP A 110 -14.26 -12.30 -9.62
N GLU A 111 -14.79 -13.29 -10.35
CA GLU A 111 -16.17 -13.80 -10.17
C GLU A 111 -16.38 -14.25 -8.73
N TRP A 112 -15.42 -15.00 -8.18
CA TRP A 112 -15.48 -15.46 -6.78
C TRP A 112 -15.42 -14.31 -5.77
N ARG A 113 -14.74 -13.20 -6.08
CA ARG A 113 -14.77 -12.00 -5.23
C ARG A 113 -16.15 -11.34 -5.24
N LEU A 114 -16.83 -11.29 -6.38
CA LEU A 114 -18.19 -10.78 -6.45
C LEU A 114 -19.17 -11.64 -5.66
N VAL A 115 -19.09 -12.97 -5.83
CA VAL A 115 -19.92 -13.91 -5.07
C VAL A 115 -19.70 -13.73 -3.56
N ARG A 116 -18.46 -13.64 -3.10
CA ARG A 116 -18.16 -13.41 -1.68
C ARG A 116 -18.71 -12.09 -1.16
N ARG A 117 -18.65 -11.01 -1.94
CA ARG A 117 -19.26 -9.72 -1.57
C ARG A 117 -20.78 -9.86 -1.41
N HIS A 118 -21.43 -10.49 -2.37
CA HIS A 118 -22.87 -10.69 -2.33
C HIS A 118 -23.31 -11.55 -1.14
N ILE A 119 -22.60 -12.64 -0.86
CA ILE A 119 -22.85 -13.47 0.33
C ILE A 119 -22.68 -12.65 1.61
N ALA A 120 -21.63 -11.82 1.72
CA ALA A 120 -21.42 -10.97 2.87
C ALA A 120 -22.56 -9.94 3.06
N GLU A 121 -23.10 -9.39 1.98
CA GLU A 121 -24.29 -8.52 2.01
C GLU A 121 -25.53 -9.26 2.51
N GLN A 122 -25.76 -10.49 2.03
CA GLN A 122 -26.87 -11.33 2.47
C GLN A 122 -26.77 -11.68 3.96
N ILE A 123 -25.57 -12.02 4.44
CA ILE A 123 -25.34 -12.31 5.86
C ILE A 123 -25.68 -11.08 6.71
N ARG A 124 -25.18 -9.90 6.34
CA ARG A 124 -25.50 -8.64 7.05
C ARG A 124 -27.00 -8.35 7.07
N ALA A 125 -27.69 -8.59 5.95
CA ALA A 125 -29.14 -8.40 5.87
C ALA A 125 -29.89 -9.39 6.78
N ALA A 126 -29.44 -10.65 6.84
CA ALA A 126 -30.01 -11.67 7.72
C ALA A 126 -29.77 -11.34 9.20
N GLU A 127 -28.58 -10.87 9.56
CA GLU A 127 -28.25 -10.39 10.91
C GLU A 127 -29.17 -9.22 11.31
N ALA A 128 -29.33 -8.23 10.44
CA ALA A 128 -30.23 -7.09 10.68
C ALA A 128 -31.71 -7.50 10.82
N TYR A 129 -32.15 -8.52 10.09
CA TYR A 129 -33.49 -9.08 10.26
C TYR A 129 -33.65 -9.78 11.60
N ASN A 130 -32.65 -10.58 12.02
CA ASN A 130 -32.66 -11.25 13.31
C ASN A 130 -32.70 -10.24 14.46
N GLU A 131 -31.91 -9.17 14.41
CA GLU A 131 -31.93 -8.09 15.40
C GLU A 131 -33.34 -7.49 15.57
N ARG A 132 -34.02 -7.16 14.47
CA ARG A 132 -35.40 -6.64 14.50
C ARG A 132 -36.39 -7.64 15.07
N TYR A 133 -36.23 -8.91 14.74
CA TYR A 133 -37.07 -9.99 15.25
C TYR A 133 -36.91 -10.15 16.76
N GLN A 134 -35.67 -10.11 17.28
CA GLN A 134 -35.40 -10.18 18.71
C GLN A 134 -36.04 -9.01 19.48
N VAL A 135 -35.95 -7.79 18.95
CA VAL A 135 -36.61 -6.61 19.53
C VAL A 135 -38.14 -6.79 19.55
N ALA A 136 -38.73 -7.28 18.45
CA ALA A 136 -40.17 -7.52 18.40
C ALA A 136 -40.63 -8.61 19.39
N LEU A 137 -39.83 -9.66 19.57
CA LEU A 137 -40.12 -10.73 20.51
C LEU A 137 -40.06 -10.23 21.96
N GLN A 138 -39.09 -9.39 22.30
CA GLN A 138 -39.01 -8.73 23.61
C GLN A 138 -40.27 -7.87 23.87
N ASN A 139 -40.64 -7.03 22.90
CA ASN A 139 -41.83 -6.19 23.00
C ASN A 139 -43.15 -6.99 23.15
N TYR A 140 -43.22 -8.22 22.63
CA TYR A 140 -44.40 -9.07 22.76
C TYR A 140 -44.51 -9.71 24.16
N VAL A 141 -43.38 -10.04 24.79
CA VAL A 141 -43.35 -10.64 26.14
C VAL A 141 -43.77 -9.62 27.22
N ASP A 142 -43.57 -8.34 26.97
CA ASP A 142 -43.90 -7.25 27.91
C ASP A 142 -45.40 -6.88 27.93
N ILE A 143 -46.22 -7.46 27.04
CA ILE A 143 -47.68 -7.25 26.95
C ILE A 143 -48.42 -8.41 27.61
#